data_AF-A0A336MJC0-F1
#
_entry.id   AF-A0A336MJC0-F1
#
_cell.length_a   1.000
_cell.length_b   1.000
_cell.length_c   1.000
_cell.angle_alpha   90.00
_cell.angle_beta   90.00
_cell.angle_gamma   90.00
#
_symmetry.space_group_name_H-M   'P 1'
#
loop_
_entity.id
_entity.type
_entity.pdbx_description
1 polymer ?
#
loop_
_entity_poly.entity_id
_entity_poly.type
_entity_poly.pdbx_seq_one_letter_code
_entity_poly.pdbx_strand_id
1 'polypeptide(L)'
;MLLENSGFGLGNVESPNLNNTTASRMHLSTVSNLSSMSMVKNRVERRTEQLYEKFLEVLQVHTNDTEIFETISELTQAVIDTIEDVKSCGKREMAKAGAEDWLMHEKNTWQLLFALYKDRLLEQKDDEMDVDDAVMPLGNSEKAVIDHLYTTNSKLREYQLIVDWLEEIKCEETAHVGHFSDRTVGWENTLHQLQSAGLTMFGSSKEIVKHLDPDAPFRERKPLHDLDMQDEGRLTKQIFVELRRGRIEEAQSLCEHYGQPWRAAILEGWRLHHDPNYEPTDASGLKQPIEGNPRRDLWKRCAWQMADNVNIEDYSRAIAGLLSGHLGSLLNIAKENWSDLLWSYVKTQIDIRVESEIRDCCVKSYLKMPSGYWSNKMTLEQIFAELNA
;
A
#
# COMPACT_ATOMS: atom_id res chain seq x y z
N MET A 1 53.28 -49.50 -1.59
CA MET A 1 54.35 -49.70 -2.57
C MET A 1 55.30 -48.53 -2.40
N LEU A 2 56.51 -48.80 -1.90
CA LEU A 2 57.73 -47.96 -1.90
C LEU A 2 57.65 -46.64 -1.07
N LEU A 3 58.35 -46.55 0.07
CA LEU A 3 59.77 -46.13 0.24
C LEU A 3 59.94 -44.64 -0.16
N GLU A 4 60.65 -43.74 0.51
CA GLU A 4 61.67 -43.82 1.55
C GLU A 4 62.10 -42.37 1.89
N ASN A 5 62.68 -42.18 3.10
CA ASN A 5 63.93 -41.46 3.42
C ASN A 5 64.27 -40.16 2.64
N SER A 6 64.84 -39.09 3.17
CA SER A 6 65.70 -38.77 4.33
C SER A 6 66.28 -37.38 3.96
N GLY A 7 66.77 -36.49 4.81
CA GLY A 7 67.28 -36.61 6.16
C GLY A 7 67.99 -35.31 6.58
N PHE A 8 68.59 -35.37 7.78
CA PHE A 8 69.68 -34.54 8.34
C PHE A 8 69.37 -33.04 8.58
N GLY A 9 69.37 -32.50 9.81
CA GLY A 9 70.39 -32.56 10.89
C GLY A 9 71.41 -31.43 10.65
N LEU A 10 71.75 -30.48 11.53
CA LEU A 10 71.86 -30.36 12.99
C LEU A 10 72.05 -28.86 13.33
N GLY A 11 71.88 -28.45 14.60
CA GLY A 11 72.75 -27.42 15.20
C GLY A 11 72.12 -26.13 15.78
N ASN A 12 71.36 -26.26 16.87
CA ASN A 12 71.47 -25.56 18.17
C ASN A 12 72.12 -24.15 18.33
N VAL A 13 71.42 -23.30 19.14
CA VAL A 13 71.90 -22.39 20.22
C VAL A 13 71.69 -20.86 20.05
N GLU A 14 70.96 -20.31 21.04
CA GLU A 14 70.95 -18.95 21.66
C GLU A 14 70.49 -17.66 20.93
N SER A 15 69.44 -17.06 21.51
CA SER A 15 69.08 -15.61 21.56
C SER A 15 70.22 -14.75 22.19
N PRO A 16 70.32 -13.39 22.02
CA PRO A 16 69.21 -12.42 22.19
C PRO A 16 69.28 -11.04 21.43
N ASN A 17 68.14 -10.33 21.47
CA ASN A 17 67.93 -8.87 21.65
C ASN A 17 68.33 -7.74 20.64
N LEU A 18 67.34 -6.81 20.52
CA LEU A 18 67.34 -5.36 20.12
C LEU A 18 67.72 -5.02 18.65
N ASN A 19 67.01 -4.19 17.86
CA ASN A 19 66.14 -3.06 18.14
C ASN A 19 65.25 -2.67 16.93
N ASN A 20 64.07 -2.13 17.23
CA ASN A 20 63.30 -1.04 16.58
C ASN A 20 63.00 -1.06 15.06
N THR A 21 61.70 -1.11 14.73
CA THR A 21 60.87 0.02 14.20
C THR A 21 59.79 -0.52 13.26
N THR A 22 58.58 -0.82 13.75
CA THR A 22 57.35 -0.94 12.92
C THR A 22 56.11 -1.19 13.80
N ALA A 23 55.85 -0.33 14.78
CA ALA A 23 54.62 -0.40 15.58
C ALA A 23 53.96 0.98 15.68
N SER A 24 53.59 1.58 14.54
CA SER A 24 52.80 2.83 14.54
C SER A 24 51.78 2.96 13.40
N ARG A 25 51.52 1.90 12.61
CA ARG A 25 50.57 2.00 11.48
C ARG A 25 49.29 1.18 11.58
N MET A 26 49.13 0.28 12.56
CA MET A 26 47.93 -0.57 12.67
C MET A 26 46.88 -0.12 13.71
N HIS A 27 47.17 0.89 14.54
CA HIS A 27 46.21 1.37 15.55
C HIS A 27 45.35 2.57 15.09
N LEU A 28 45.67 3.21 13.96
CA LEU A 28 44.99 4.46 13.57
C LEU A 28 43.69 4.24 12.77
N SER A 29 43.51 3.09 12.09
CA SER A 29 42.32 2.79 11.28
C SER A 29 41.14 2.24 12.10
N THR A 30 41.41 1.49 13.17
CA THR A 30 40.35 0.95 14.05
C THR A 30 39.81 2.02 15.00
N VAL A 31 40.65 2.93 15.49
CA VAL A 31 40.24 4.05 16.37
C VAL A 31 39.52 5.14 15.59
N SER A 32 39.89 5.40 14.33
CA SER A 32 39.15 6.34 13.47
C SER A 32 37.75 5.84 13.10
N ASN A 33 37.56 4.53 12.91
CA ASN A 33 36.22 3.96 12.73
C ASN A 33 35.35 4.02 13.99
N LEU A 34 35.91 3.75 15.19
CA LEU A 34 35.16 3.90 16.46
C LEU A 34 34.84 5.37 16.79
N SER A 35 35.79 6.29 16.59
CA SER A 35 35.55 7.74 16.80
C SER A 35 34.57 8.32 15.77
N SER A 36 34.56 7.81 14.55
CA SER A 36 33.54 8.19 13.56
C SER A 36 32.17 7.62 13.92
N MET A 37 32.10 6.39 14.43
CA MET A 37 30.85 5.78 14.92
C MET A 37 30.28 6.50 16.15
N SER A 38 31.10 6.96 17.10
CA SER A 38 30.63 7.73 18.26
C SER A 38 30.23 9.16 17.91
N MET A 39 30.91 9.80 16.93
CA MET A 39 30.53 11.13 16.43
C MET A 39 29.22 11.11 15.62
N VAL A 40 28.93 10.03 14.90
CA VAL A 40 27.67 9.87 14.13
C VAL A 40 26.48 9.68 15.04
N LYS A 41 26.60 8.82 16.08
CA LYS A 41 25.56 8.67 17.10
C LYS A 41 25.25 10.01 17.79
N ASN A 42 26.29 10.77 18.10
CA ASN A 42 26.21 12.12 18.66
C ASN A 42 25.47 13.15 17.78
N ARG A 43 25.47 13.01 16.45
CA ARG A 43 24.79 13.99 15.57
C ARG A 43 23.30 13.76 15.49
N VAL A 44 22.86 12.50 15.39
CA VAL A 44 21.45 12.14 15.39
C VAL A 44 20.86 12.37 16.78
N GLU A 45 21.53 11.93 17.85
CA GLU A 45 21.09 12.14 19.24
C GLU A 45 20.91 13.63 19.56
N ARG A 46 21.84 14.51 19.17
CA ARG A 46 21.69 15.97 19.38
C ARG A 46 20.51 16.57 18.64
N ARG A 47 20.21 16.11 17.43
CA ARG A 47 19.07 16.65 16.66
C ARG A 47 17.74 16.15 17.21
N THR A 48 17.71 14.92 17.72
CA THR A 48 16.54 14.42 18.44
C THR A 48 16.38 15.09 19.82
N GLU A 49 17.47 15.49 20.47
CA GLU A 49 17.41 16.30 21.71
C GLU A 49 16.89 17.72 21.43
N GLN A 50 17.22 18.31 20.28
CA GLN A 50 16.66 19.60 19.85
C GLN A 50 15.16 19.54 19.55
N LEU A 51 14.60 18.36 19.23
CA LEU A 51 13.15 18.21 19.07
C LEU A 51 12.40 18.55 20.35
N TYR A 52 12.97 18.22 21.51
CA TYR A 52 12.39 18.57 22.80
C TYR A 52 12.31 20.09 23.00
N GLU A 53 13.36 20.83 22.62
CA GLU A 53 13.36 22.30 22.70
C GLU A 53 12.31 22.89 21.75
N LYS A 54 12.22 22.41 20.50
CA LYS A 54 11.20 22.83 19.54
C LYS A 54 9.78 22.56 20.04
N PHE A 55 9.53 21.39 20.61
CA PHE A 55 8.22 21.04 21.16
C PHE A 55 7.85 21.95 22.33
N LEU A 56 8.81 22.25 23.20
CA LEU A 56 8.61 23.15 24.32
C LEU A 56 8.30 24.57 23.85
N GLU A 57 8.98 25.07 22.81
CA GLU A 57 8.71 26.38 22.21
C GLU A 57 7.29 26.46 21.66
N VAL A 58 6.87 25.47 20.85
CA VAL A 58 5.51 25.42 20.27
C VAL A 58 4.44 25.41 21.37
N LEU A 59 4.63 24.59 22.42
CA LEU A 59 3.71 24.52 23.55
C LEU A 59 3.68 25.79 24.43
N GLN A 60 4.75 26.60 24.41
CA GLN A 60 4.79 27.87 25.14
C GLN A 60 4.14 29.02 24.36
N VAL A 61 4.18 28.96 23.02
CA VAL A 61 3.55 29.96 22.14
C VAL A 61 2.03 29.79 22.15
N HIS A 62 1.55 28.56 22.04
CA HIS A 62 0.11 28.27 21.98
C HIS A 62 -0.43 27.89 23.36
N THR A 63 -1.16 28.80 24.00
CA THR A 63 -1.78 28.59 25.31
C THR A 63 -3.31 28.59 25.27
N ASN A 64 -3.90 28.84 24.09
CA ASN A 64 -5.35 28.93 23.89
C ASN A 64 -5.94 27.66 23.28
N ASP A 65 -7.09 27.22 23.78
CA ASP A 65 -7.83 26.05 23.27
C ASP A 65 -8.29 26.20 21.80
N THR A 66 -8.34 27.43 21.27
CA THR A 66 -8.71 27.69 19.87
C THR A 66 -7.60 27.40 18.87
N GLU A 67 -6.35 27.29 19.34
CA GLU A 67 -5.15 27.12 18.50
C GLU A 67 -4.65 25.68 18.48
N ILE A 68 -5.39 24.73 19.09
CA ILE A 68 -4.96 23.32 19.24
C ILE A 68 -4.56 22.69 17.90
N PHE A 69 -5.30 22.99 16.82
CA PHE A 69 -4.99 22.47 15.49
C PHE A 69 -3.70 23.06 14.91
N GLU A 70 -3.45 24.35 15.15
CA GLU A 70 -2.19 25.01 14.77
C GLU A 70 -1.03 24.41 15.57
N THR A 71 -1.21 24.21 16.87
CA THR A 71 -0.22 23.56 17.74
C THR A 71 0.15 22.16 17.24
N ILE A 72 -0.84 21.31 16.93
CA ILE A 72 -0.59 19.95 16.41
C ILE A 72 0.12 20.02 15.04
N SER A 73 -0.27 20.95 14.18
CA SER A 73 0.38 21.15 12.88
C SER A 73 1.84 21.57 13.02
N GLU A 74 2.15 22.49 13.94
CA GLU A 74 3.52 22.93 14.21
C GLU A 74 4.37 21.83 14.85
N LEU A 75 3.80 21.04 15.77
CA LEU A 75 4.48 19.86 16.31
C LEU A 75 4.80 18.85 15.20
N THR A 76 3.84 18.60 14.31
CA THR A 76 4.05 17.70 13.15
C THR A 76 5.15 18.23 12.25
N GLN A 77 5.16 19.54 11.95
CA GLN A 77 6.20 20.17 11.12
C GLN A 77 7.58 20.08 11.78
N ALA A 78 7.68 20.30 13.09
CA ALA A 78 8.94 20.16 13.82
C ALA A 78 9.52 18.74 13.71
N VAL A 79 8.67 17.71 13.73
CA VAL A 79 9.08 16.31 13.49
C VAL A 79 9.52 16.12 12.04
N ILE A 80 8.77 16.64 11.06
CA ILE A 80 9.12 16.56 9.63
C ILE A 80 10.48 17.19 9.36
N ASP A 81 10.72 18.41 9.84
CA ASP A 81 12.00 19.12 9.68
C ASP A 81 13.15 18.30 10.28
N THR A 82 12.90 17.66 11.43
CA THR A 82 13.89 16.83 12.10
C THR A 82 14.16 15.55 11.30
N ILE A 83 13.14 14.95 10.67
CA ILE A 83 13.31 13.82 9.75
C ILE A 83 14.12 14.23 8.53
N GLU A 84 13.86 15.38 7.92
CA GLU A 84 14.62 15.89 6.77
C GLU A 84 16.09 16.16 7.13
N ASP A 85 16.31 16.79 8.28
CA ASP A 85 17.65 17.02 8.82
C ASP A 85 18.38 15.69 9.03
N VAL A 86 17.75 14.70 9.67
CA VAL A 86 18.37 13.40 9.92
C VAL A 86 18.60 12.64 8.59
N LYS A 87 17.68 12.75 7.61
CA LYS A 87 17.87 12.21 6.25
C LYS A 87 19.10 12.80 5.55
N SER A 88 19.41 14.08 5.77
CA SER A 88 20.61 14.73 5.23
C SER A 88 21.93 14.17 5.78
N CYS A 89 21.94 13.47 6.92
CA CYS A 89 23.13 12.76 7.44
C CYS A 89 23.43 11.45 6.67
N GLY A 90 22.45 10.90 5.94
CA GLY A 90 22.63 9.73 5.08
C GLY A 90 21.99 8.44 5.63
N LYS A 91 21.38 7.66 4.71
CA LYS A 91 20.56 6.47 5.02
C LYS A 91 21.25 5.41 5.88
N ARG A 92 22.57 5.21 5.71
CA ARG A 92 23.36 4.23 6.48
C ARG A 92 23.60 4.66 7.92
N GLU A 93 23.49 5.96 8.21
CA GLU A 93 23.65 6.53 9.55
C GLU A 93 22.32 6.46 10.32
N MET A 94 21.19 6.71 9.65
CA MET A 94 19.84 6.57 10.21
C MET A 94 19.48 5.15 10.64
N ALA A 95 19.68 4.17 9.75
CA ALA A 95 19.36 2.77 10.04
C ALA A 95 20.18 2.19 11.21
N LYS A 96 21.35 2.78 11.51
CA LYS A 96 22.19 2.40 12.66
C LYS A 96 21.75 3.03 13.98
N ALA A 97 21.08 4.18 13.93
CA ALA A 97 20.58 4.89 15.10
C ALA A 97 19.17 4.41 15.52
N GLY A 98 18.44 3.73 14.63
CA GLY A 98 17.04 3.35 14.87
C GLY A 98 16.10 4.55 15.04
N ALA A 99 16.57 5.75 14.69
CA ALA A 99 15.84 7.00 14.90
C ALA A 99 14.76 7.23 13.83
N GLU A 100 14.96 6.68 12.63
CA GLU A 100 14.04 6.85 11.50
C GLU A 100 12.68 6.24 11.80
N ASP A 101 12.63 5.01 12.32
CA ASP A 101 11.37 4.30 12.55
C ASP A 101 10.49 5.01 13.58
N TRP A 102 11.04 5.40 14.74
CA TRP A 102 10.23 6.08 15.77
C TRP A 102 9.82 7.49 15.38
N LEU A 103 10.69 8.26 14.68
CA LEU A 103 10.33 9.60 14.20
C LEU A 103 9.21 9.54 13.15
N MET A 104 9.26 8.54 12.27
CA MET A 104 8.18 8.30 11.30
C MET A 104 6.88 7.90 12.03
N HIS A 105 6.95 7.03 13.05
CA HIS A 105 5.78 6.71 13.87
C HIS A 105 5.21 7.93 14.62
N GLU A 106 6.06 8.80 15.15
CA GLU A 106 5.67 10.04 15.82
C GLU A 106 4.93 10.97 14.85
N LYS A 107 5.53 11.25 13.68
CA LYS A 107 4.90 12.02 12.59
C LYS A 107 3.53 11.45 12.24
N ASN A 108 3.48 10.15 11.94
CA ASN A 108 2.26 9.46 11.53
C ASN A 108 1.18 9.53 12.62
N THR A 109 1.57 9.48 13.90
CA THR A 109 0.65 9.59 15.04
C THR A 109 0.06 10.99 15.13
N TRP A 110 0.88 12.05 14.98
CA TRP A 110 0.38 13.42 14.98
C TRP A 110 -0.55 13.72 13.81
N GLN A 111 -0.25 13.22 12.62
CA GLN A 111 -1.14 13.32 11.45
C GLN A 111 -2.49 12.64 11.71
N LEU A 112 -2.49 11.43 12.29
CA LEU A 112 -3.71 10.72 12.64
C LEU A 112 -4.53 11.49 13.70
N LEU A 113 -3.87 11.99 14.75
CA LEU A 113 -4.52 12.78 15.79
C LEU A 113 -5.17 14.02 15.19
N PHE A 114 -4.44 14.76 14.36
CA PHE A 114 -4.98 15.93 13.67
C PHE A 114 -6.24 15.57 12.87
N ALA A 115 -6.17 14.54 12.03
CA ALA A 115 -7.28 14.12 11.18
C ALA A 115 -8.53 13.71 12.00
N LEU A 116 -8.36 12.89 13.04
CA LEU A 116 -9.46 12.41 13.86
C LEU A 116 -10.08 13.52 14.74
N TYR A 117 -9.26 14.39 15.34
CA TYR A 117 -9.79 15.48 16.16
C TYR A 117 -10.46 16.55 15.32
N LYS A 118 -10.00 16.78 14.08
CA LYS A 118 -10.62 17.71 13.15
C LYS A 118 -12.05 17.29 12.81
N ASP A 119 -12.26 16.03 12.42
CA ASP A 119 -13.61 15.49 12.15
C ASP A 119 -14.50 15.55 13.40
N ARG A 120 -13.99 15.10 14.56
CA ARG A 120 -14.76 15.06 15.81
C ARG A 120 -15.19 16.41 16.36
N LEU A 121 -14.35 17.45 16.21
CA LEU A 121 -14.61 18.74 16.84
C LEU A 121 -15.27 19.75 15.92
N LEU A 122 -15.03 19.66 14.60
CA LEU A 122 -15.57 20.57 13.60
C LEU A 122 -16.74 19.92 12.87
N GLU A 123 -16.49 18.82 12.15
CA GLU A 123 -17.48 18.25 11.23
C GLU A 123 -18.66 17.58 11.97
N GLN A 124 -18.42 16.88 13.07
CA GLN A 124 -19.51 16.27 13.85
C GLN A 124 -20.44 17.31 14.52
N LYS A 125 -19.94 18.50 14.84
CA LYS A 125 -20.77 19.57 15.41
C LYS A 125 -21.61 20.28 14.34
N ASP A 126 -21.05 20.46 13.16
CA ASP A 126 -21.75 21.06 12.03
C ASP A 126 -22.85 20.11 11.53
N ASP A 127 -22.60 18.80 11.48
CA ASP A 127 -23.60 17.80 11.10
C ASP A 127 -24.80 17.79 12.06
N GLU A 128 -24.59 17.80 13.39
CA GLU A 128 -25.67 17.83 14.39
C GLU A 128 -26.62 19.03 14.22
N MET A 129 -26.15 20.13 13.62
CA MET A 129 -26.96 21.31 13.34
C MET A 129 -27.79 21.20 12.04
N ASP A 130 -27.38 20.34 11.09
CA ASP A 130 -28.00 20.17 9.77
C ASP A 130 -28.90 18.91 9.64
N VAL A 131 -28.85 17.95 10.58
CA VAL A 131 -29.62 16.68 10.49
C VAL A 131 -31.15 16.87 10.48
N ASP A 132 -31.66 17.98 11.03
CA ASP A 132 -33.12 18.18 11.20
C ASP A 132 -33.87 18.41 9.87
N ASP A 133 -33.18 18.57 8.73
CA ASP A 133 -33.77 18.86 7.40
C ASP A 133 -33.41 17.85 6.28
N ALA A 134 -32.60 16.82 6.57
CA ALA A 134 -32.13 15.88 5.55
C ALA A 134 -33.15 14.76 5.25
N VAL A 135 -33.93 14.93 4.18
CA VAL A 135 -34.78 13.87 3.62
C VAL A 135 -33.90 12.74 3.06
N MET A 136 -34.08 11.52 3.55
CA MET A 136 -33.44 10.32 2.99
C MET A 136 -33.63 10.27 1.47
N PRO A 137 -32.55 10.16 0.67
CA PRO A 137 -32.60 10.18 -0.79
C PRO A 137 -33.12 8.85 -1.37
N LEU A 138 -34.38 8.48 -1.05
CA LEU A 138 -35.03 7.29 -1.62
C LEU A 138 -35.17 7.46 -3.13
N GLY A 139 -34.52 6.58 -3.89
CA GLY A 139 -34.59 6.55 -5.35
C GLY A 139 -33.51 7.35 -6.09
N ASN A 140 -32.55 7.93 -5.37
CA ASN A 140 -31.41 8.62 -5.99
C ASN A 140 -30.32 7.65 -6.48
N SER A 141 -29.36 8.18 -7.23
CA SER A 141 -28.18 7.43 -7.71
C SER A 141 -27.38 6.81 -6.54
N GLU A 142 -26.65 5.72 -6.81
CA GLU A 142 -25.83 5.03 -5.79
C GLU A 142 -24.79 5.99 -5.17
N LYS A 143 -24.29 6.96 -5.96
CA LYS A 143 -23.37 8.02 -5.54
C LYS A 143 -24.02 8.96 -4.51
N ALA A 144 -25.21 9.48 -4.81
CA ALA A 144 -25.93 10.39 -3.91
C ALA A 144 -26.29 9.74 -2.56
N VAL A 145 -26.62 8.45 -2.54
CA VAL A 145 -26.86 7.71 -1.29
C VAL A 145 -25.59 7.66 -0.43
N ILE A 146 -24.43 7.48 -1.06
CA ILE A 146 -23.16 7.44 -0.34
C ILE A 146 -22.73 8.82 0.16
N ASP A 147 -22.92 9.87 -0.64
CA ASP A 147 -22.61 11.23 -0.22
C ASP A 147 -23.44 11.62 1.02
N HIS A 148 -24.70 11.21 1.04
CA HIS A 148 -25.55 11.34 2.24
C HIS A 148 -25.09 10.46 3.41
N LEU A 149 -24.61 9.26 3.14
CA LEU A 149 -24.09 8.36 4.17
C LEU A 149 -22.84 8.94 4.85
N TYR A 150 -21.92 9.53 4.08
CA TYR A 150 -20.71 10.14 4.64
C TYR A 150 -21.01 11.39 5.46
N THR A 151 -22.00 12.19 5.08
CA THR A 151 -22.45 13.34 5.89
C THR A 151 -23.16 12.90 7.17
N THR A 152 -23.96 11.82 7.12
CA THR A 152 -24.76 11.41 8.29
C THR A 152 -23.99 10.51 9.28
N ASN A 153 -23.06 9.68 8.79
CA ASN A 153 -22.44 8.62 9.58
C ASN A 153 -20.99 8.96 9.98
N SER A 154 -20.85 9.58 11.16
CA SER A 154 -19.55 9.92 11.74
C SER A 154 -18.60 8.72 11.88
N LYS A 155 -19.12 7.54 12.26
CA LYS A 155 -18.28 6.33 12.38
C LYS A 155 -17.71 5.87 11.04
N LEU A 156 -18.47 6.01 9.95
CA LEU A 156 -17.97 5.66 8.62
C LEU A 156 -16.88 6.63 8.17
N ARG A 157 -17.05 7.94 8.46
CA ARG A 157 -16.00 8.93 8.23
C ARG A 157 -14.74 8.62 9.01
N GLU A 158 -14.85 8.27 10.30
CA GLU A 158 -13.70 7.84 11.11
C GLU A 158 -12.97 6.65 10.47
N TYR A 159 -13.71 5.67 9.93
CA TYR A 159 -13.10 4.52 9.26
C TYR A 159 -12.36 4.93 7.99
N GLN A 160 -12.95 5.84 7.21
CA GLN A 160 -12.34 6.36 5.99
C GLN A 160 -11.05 7.15 6.31
N LEU A 161 -11.06 7.99 7.36
CA LEU A 161 -9.87 8.71 7.81
C LEU A 161 -8.73 7.77 8.22
N ILE A 162 -9.04 6.67 8.91
CA ILE A 162 -8.03 5.66 9.25
C ILE A 162 -7.46 5.01 7.99
N VAL A 163 -8.29 4.72 6.99
CA VAL A 163 -7.84 4.17 5.71
C VAL A 163 -6.97 5.16 4.96
N ASP A 164 -7.38 6.42 4.83
CA ASP A 164 -6.64 7.46 4.12
C ASP A 164 -5.27 7.69 4.77
N TRP A 165 -5.23 7.74 6.10
CA TRP A 165 -3.98 7.79 6.88
C TRP A 165 -3.06 6.59 6.58
N LEU A 166 -3.60 5.37 6.57
CA LEU A 166 -2.82 4.16 6.26
C LEU A 166 -2.34 4.11 4.81
N GLU A 167 -3.10 4.68 3.87
CA GLU A 167 -2.76 4.80 2.45
C GLU A 167 -1.65 5.87 2.25
N GLU A 168 -1.73 7.00 2.97
CA GLU A 168 -0.71 8.06 2.98
C GLU A 168 0.63 7.56 3.50
N ILE A 169 0.66 6.81 4.62
CA ILE A 169 1.90 6.20 5.13
C ILE A 169 2.58 5.35 4.05
N LYS A 170 1.80 4.58 3.29
CA LYS A 170 2.34 3.71 2.23
C LYS A 170 2.80 4.47 1.00
N CYS A 171 2.24 5.65 0.78
CA CYS A 171 2.60 6.57 -0.30
C CYS A 171 4.03 7.10 -0.12
N GLU A 172 4.43 7.38 1.13
CA GLU A 172 5.75 7.90 1.49
C GLU A 172 6.86 6.85 1.45
N GLU A 173 6.52 5.56 1.59
CA GLU A 173 7.48 4.48 1.40
C GLU A 173 8.00 4.48 -0.04
N THR A 174 9.32 4.58 -0.21
CA THR A 174 9.96 4.68 -1.52
C THR A 174 9.48 3.57 -2.44
N ALA A 175 8.82 3.93 -3.54
CA ALA A 175 8.39 2.98 -4.55
C ALA A 175 9.62 2.21 -5.05
N HIS A 176 9.62 0.89 -4.86
CA HIS A 176 10.46 0.02 -5.68
C HIS A 176 9.91 0.11 -7.10
N VAL A 177 10.44 1.05 -7.88
CA VAL A 177 10.26 1.06 -9.33
C VAL A 177 10.89 -0.25 -9.80
N GLY A 178 10.07 -1.26 -10.06
CA GLY A 178 10.57 -2.46 -10.70
C GLY A 178 11.22 -2.03 -12.02
N HIS A 179 12.37 -2.60 -12.32
CA HIS A 179 12.95 -2.43 -13.64
C HIS A 179 12.09 -3.23 -14.61
N PHE A 180 11.25 -2.54 -15.34
CA PHE A 180 10.40 -3.13 -16.34
C PHE A 180 10.80 -2.61 -17.72
N SER A 181 10.74 -3.50 -18.69
CA SER A 181 10.81 -3.11 -20.10
C SER A 181 9.54 -2.32 -20.42
N ASP A 182 9.72 -1.07 -20.86
CA ASP A 182 8.69 -0.24 -21.48
C ASP A 182 8.13 -1.02 -22.68
N ARG A 183 7.00 -1.71 -22.49
CA ARG A 183 6.47 -2.70 -23.43
C ARG A 183 5.07 -2.32 -23.85
N THR A 184 4.93 -2.00 -25.13
CA THR A 184 3.66 -1.60 -25.75
C THR A 184 2.68 -2.77 -25.95
N VAL A 185 3.11 -4.03 -25.75
CA VAL A 185 2.32 -5.24 -26.00
C VAL A 185 2.45 -6.21 -24.82
N GLY A 186 1.30 -6.66 -24.30
CA GLY A 186 1.24 -7.71 -23.29
C GLY A 186 1.68 -9.07 -23.87
N TRP A 187 2.42 -9.84 -23.06
CA TRP A 187 2.86 -11.21 -23.38
C TRP A 187 3.68 -11.35 -24.67
N GLU A 188 4.62 -10.42 -24.89
CA GLU A 188 5.48 -10.37 -26.07
C GLU A 188 6.23 -11.70 -26.31
N ASN A 189 6.76 -12.35 -25.27
CA ASN A 189 7.53 -13.59 -25.42
C ASN A 189 6.62 -14.77 -25.81
N THR A 190 5.42 -14.83 -25.26
CA THR A 190 4.38 -15.81 -25.59
C THR A 190 3.93 -15.64 -27.04
N LEU A 191 3.68 -14.40 -27.47
CA LEU A 191 3.35 -14.07 -28.86
C LEU A 191 4.49 -14.50 -29.80
N HIS A 192 5.74 -14.16 -29.47
CA HIS A 192 6.90 -14.53 -30.28
C HIS A 192 7.05 -16.06 -30.40
N GLN A 193 6.87 -16.81 -29.31
CA GLN A 193 6.91 -18.27 -29.34
C GLN A 193 5.78 -18.86 -30.19
N LEU A 194 4.58 -18.28 -30.14
CA LEU A 194 3.44 -18.72 -30.96
C LEU A 194 3.65 -18.45 -32.45
N GLN A 195 4.20 -17.29 -32.82
CA GLN A 195 4.53 -16.96 -34.21
C GLN A 195 5.70 -17.81 -34.74
N SER A 196 6.64 -18.16 -33.87
CA SER A 196 7.79 -19.00 -34.21
C SER A 196 7.47 -20.50 -34.23
N ALA A 197 6.30 -20.90 -33.75
CA ALA A 197 5.87 -22.29 -33.70
C ALA A 197 5.71 -22.86 -35.12
N GLY A 198 6.72 -23.62 -35.56
CA GLY A 198 6.80 -24.21 -36.90
C GLY A 198 7.95 -23.69 -37.76
N LEU A 199 8.64 -22.63 -37.35
CA LEU A 199 9.85 -22.10 -38.03
C LEU A 199 11.15 -22.69 -37.48
N THR A 200 11.14 -23.26 -36.28
CA THR A 200 12.33 -23.86 -35.64
C THR A 200 12.30 -25.39 -35.73
N MET A 201 13.42 -25.98 -36.19
CA MET A 201 13.59 -27.44 -36.33
C MET A 201 13.62 -28.19 -34.99
N PHE A 202 13.94 -27.47 -33.91
CA PHE A 202 13.72 -27.89 -32.53
C PHE A 202 12.52 -27.10 -32.00
N GLY A 203 11.38 -27.76 -31.82
CA GLY A 203 10.24 -27.16 -31.15
C GLY A 203 10.58 -26.84 -29.69
N SER A 204 10.06 -25.74 -29.16
CA SER A 204 10.06 -25.50 -27.71
C SER A 204 9.41 -26.70 -27.01
N SER A 205 10.08 -27.27 -26.02
CA SER A 205 9.65 -28.51 -25.35
C SER A 205 8.43 -28.32 -24.44
N LYS A 206 8.08 -27.08 -24.09
CA LYS A 206 6.93 -26.76 -23.25
C LYS A 206 5.74 -26.33 -24.10
N GLU A 207 4.62 -27.00 -23.90
CA GLU A 207 3.34 -26.61 -24.49
C GLU A 207 2.79 -25.38 -23.74
N ILE A 208 2.78 -24.23 -24.42
CA ILE A 208 2.21 -22.97 -23.93
C ILE A 208 0.78 -22.76 -24.45
N VAL A 209 0.09 -21.72 -23.95
CA VAL A 209 -1.23 -21.29 -24.45
C VAL A 209 -1.23 -21.04 -25.96
N LYS A 210 -2.36 -21.31 -26.62
CA LYS A 210 -2.55 -21.09 -28.07
C LYS A 210 -3.18 -19.73 -28.39
N HIS A 211 -3.91 -19.16 -27.45
CA HIS A 211 -4.58 -17.87 -27.59
C HIS A 211 -3.99 -16.85 -26.61
N LEU A 212 -4.13 -15.56 -26.93
CA LEU A 212 -3.58 -14.43 -26.15
C LEU A 212 -4.65 -13.60 -25.43
N ASP A 213 -5.88 -14.09 -25.34
CA ASP A 213 -6.90 -13.49 -24.48
C ASP A 213 -6.59 -13.72 -22.98
N PRO A 214 -7.02 -12.81 -22.09
CA PRO A 214 -6.65 -12.83 -20.66
C PRO A 214 -7.07 -14.11 -19.93
N ASP A 215 -8.13 -14.80 -20.39
CA ASP A 215 -8.60 -16.05 -19.81
C ASP A 215 -7.97 -17.31 -20.43
N ALA A 216 -7.14 -17.18 -21.48
CA ALA A 216 -6.50 -18.31 -22.16
C ALA A 216 -5.69 -19.22 -21.21
N PRO A 217 -4.87 -18.71 -20.27
CA PRO A 217 -4.13 -19.57 -19.34
C PRO A 217 -5.05 -20.46 -18.48
N PHE A 218 -6.19 -19.92 -18.06
CA PHE A 218 -7.17 -20.64 -17.24
C PHE A 218 -8.03 -21.60 -18.08
N ARG A 219 -8.49 -21.16 -19.25
CA ARG A 219 -9.36 -21.93 -20.16
C ARG A 219 -8.61 -23.12 -20.76
N GLU A 220 -7.37 -22.92 -21.18
CA GLU A 220 -6.54 -23.96 -21.78
C GLU A 220 -5.76 -24.80 -20.76
N ARG A 221 -5.65 -24.31 -19.52
CA ARG A 221 -4.83 -24.90 -18.45
C ARG A 221 -3.37 -25.07 -18.86
N LYS A 222 -2.83 -24.05 -19.54
CA LYS A 222 -1.46 -24.01 -20.02
C LYS A 222 -0.79 -22.71 -19.56
N PRO A 223 0.52 -22.74 -19.28
CA PRO A 223 1.24 -21.56 -18.85
C PRO A 223 1.53 -20.62 -20.03
N LEU A 224 1.77 -19.36 -19.69
CA LEU A 224 2.45 -18.40 -20.56
C LEU A 224 3.94 -18.75 -20.68
N HIS A 225 4.67 -18.02 -21.52
CA HIS A 225 6.12 -18.08 -21.52
C HIS A 225 6.68 -17.73 -20.13
N ASP A 226 7.76 -18.42 -19.68
CA ASP A 226 8.28 -18.29 -18.31
C ASP A 226 8.67 -16.84 -17.94
N LEU A 227 9.17 -16.05 -18.91
CA LEU A 227 9.47 -14.62 -18.74
C LEU A 227 8.20 -13.78 -18.57
N ASP A 228 7.18 -14.02 -19.39
CA ASP A 228 5.92 -13.27 -19.30
C ASP A 228 5.21 -13.59 -17.97
N MET A 229 5.25 -14.84 -17.52
CA MET A 229 4.69 -15.23 -16.22
C MET A 229 5.39 -14.53 -15.04
N GLN A 230 6.70 -14.27 -15.14
CA GLN A 230 7.42 -13.49 -14.13
C GLN A 230 7.04 -12.01 -14.18
N ASP A 231 6.92 -11.46 -15.39
CA ASP A 231 6.51 -10.06 -15.60
C ASP A 231 5.07 -9.85 -15.10
N GLU A 232 4.17 -10.81 -15.32
CA GLU A 232 2.79 -10.82 -14.80
C GLU A 232 2.73 -10.73 -13.27
N GLY A 233 3.50 -11.57 -12.56
CA GLY A 233 3.50 -11.55 -11.09
C GLY A 233 4.05 -10.24 -10.53
N ARG A 234 5.08 -9.68 -11.17
CA ARG A 234 5.64 -8.38 -10.78
C ARG A 234 4.66 -7.23 -11.04
N LEU A 235 4.02 -7.21 -12.21
CA LEU A 235 3.02 -6.21 -12.58
C LEU A 235 1.83 -6.26 -11.62
N THR A 236 1.28 -7.44 -11.36
CA THR A 236 0.15 -7.63 -10.45
C THR A 236 0.48 -7.16 -9.03
N LYS A 237 1.68 -7.48 -8.54
CA LYS A 237 2.16 -6.97 -7.25
C LYS A 237 2.24 -5.44 -7.23
N GLN A 238 2.76 -4.81 -8.30
CA GLN A 238 2.85 -3.35 -8.36
C GLN A 238 1.47 -2.68 -8.43
N ILE A 239 0.54 -3.23 -9.21
CA ILE A 239 -0.85 -2.77 -9.26
C ILE A 239 -1.45 -2.80 -7.85
N PHE A 240 -1.27 -3.90 -7.12
CA PHE A 240 -1.75 -3.99 -5.74
C PHE A 240 -1.11 -2.94 -4.82
N VAL A 241 0.19 -2.65 -4.97
CA VAL A 241 0.86 -1.61 -4.19
C VAL A 241 0.29 -0.22 -4.48
N GLU A 242 0.01 0.12 -5.74
CA GLU A 242 -0.61 1.42 -6.07
C GLU A 242 -2.05 1.51 -5.54
N LEU A 243 -2.82 0.42 -5.62
CA LEU A 243 -4.15 0.35 -5.00
C LEU A 243 -4.10 0.47 -3.47
N ARG A 244 -3.07 -0.11 -2.83
CA ARG A 244 -2.82 0.02 -1.39
C ARG A 244 -2.41 1.44 -0.99
N ARG A 245 -1.98 2.27 -1.93
CA ARG A 245 -1.68 3.70 -1.74
C ARG A 245 -2.86 4.62 -2.07
N GLY A 246 -4.02 4.06 -2.42
CA GLY A 246 -5.18 4.83 -2.88
C GLY A 246 -5.04 5.41 -4.29
N ARG A 247 -3.99 5.06 -5.04
CA ARG A 247 -3.70 5.61 -6.38
C ARG A 247 -4.27 4.74 -7.48
N ILE A 248 -5.59 4.78 -7.64
CA ILE A 248 -6.31 3.90 -8.58
C ILE A 248 -6.00 4.28 -10.03
N GLU A 249 -5.88 5.58 -10.33
CA GLU A 249 -5.59 6.12 -11.66
C GLU A 249 -4.18 5.73 -12.13
N GLU A 250 -3.20 5.72 -11.21
CA GLU A 250 -1.85 5.25 -11.48
C GLU A 250 -1.83 3.74 -11.74
N ALA A 251 -2.61 2.96 -10.98
CA ALA A 251 -2.76 1.53 -11.20
C ALA A 251 -3.36 1.21 -12.58
N GLN A 252 -4.31 2.02 -13.05
CA GLN A 252 -4.90 1.90 -14.39
C GLN A 252 -3.92 2.29 -15.48
N SER A 253 -3.24 3.43 -15.31
CA SER A 253 -2.20 3.89 -16.23
C SER A 253 -1.08 2.86 -16.37
N LEU A 254 -0.72 2.21 -15.26
CA LEU A 254 0.23 1.08 -15.26
C LEU A 254 -0.31 -0.10 -16.08
N CYS A 255 -1.58 -0.46 -15.96
CA CYS A 255 -2.15 -1.54 -16.77
C CYS A 255 -2.11 -1.21 -18.28
N GLU A 256 -2.44 0.03 -18.66
CA GLU A 256 -2.42 0.49 -20.04
C GLU A 256 -1.01 0.53 -20.62
N HIS A 257 -0.05 1.03 -19.85
CA HIS A 257 1.35 1.13 -20.26
C HIS A 257 1.97 -0.23 -20.63
N TYR A 258 1.53 -1.33 -20.00
CA TYR A 258 2.00 -2.69 -20.26
C TYR A 258 1.18 -3.44 -21.32
N GLY A 259 0.30 -2.73 -22.04
CA GLY A 259 -0.56 -3.33 -23.05
C GLY A 259 -1.65 -4.22 -22.47
N GLN A 260 -2.11 -3.95 -21.24
CA GLN A 260 -3.21 -4.66 -20.59
C GLN A 260 -4.42 -3.76 -20.28
N PRO A 261 -5.00 -3.08 -21.29
CA PRO A 261 -6.16 -2.20 -21.09
C PRO A 261 -7.38 -2.95 -20.55
N TRP A 262 -7.48 -4.26 -20.79
CA TRP A 262 -8.51 -5.11 -20.21
C TRP A 262 -8.45 -5.13 -18.67
N ARG A 263 -7.25 -5.05 -18.08
CA ARG A 263 -7.06 -5.02 -16.63
C ARG A 263 -7.44 -3.65 -16.06
N ALA A 264 -7.09 -2.56 -16.75
CA ALA A 264 -7.57 -1.22 -16.41
C ALA A 264 -9.10 -1.16 -16.40
N ALA A 265 -9.76 -1.76 -17.41
CA ALA A 265 -11.21 -1.85 -17.47
C ALA A 265 -11.82 -2.67 -16.32
N ILE A 266 -11.13 -3.72 -15.84
CA ILE A 266 -11.56 -4.45 -14.63
C ILE A 266 -11.49 -3.54 -13.41
N LEU A 267 -10.43 -2.74 -13.26
CA LEU A 267 -10.27 -1.78 -12.15
C LEU A 267 -11.28 -0.64 -12.16
N GLU A 268 -12.02 -0.42 -13.25
CA GLU A 268 -13.12 0.56 -13.31
C GLU A 268 -14.45 -0.01 -12.79
N GLY A 269 -14.61 -1.33 -12.76
CA GLY A 269 -15.91 -1.96 -12.57
C GLY A 269 -16.53 -1.80 -11.18
N TRP A 270 -15.75 -1.36 -10.18
CA TRP A 270 -16.22 -1.05 -8.82
C TRP A 270 -16.89 0.31 -8.72
N ARG A 271 -16.68 1.23 -9.69
CA ARG A 271 -17.19 2.59 -9.63
C ARG A 271 -18.71 2.63 -9.61
N LEU A 272 -19.24 3.49 -8.75
CA LEU A 272 -20.67 3.66 -8.51
C LEU A 272 -21.35 4.28 -9.72
N HIS A 273 -22.52 3.77 -10.05
CA HIS A 273 -23.28 4.32 -11.16
C HIS A 273 -23.89 5.67 -10.78
N HIS A 274 -23.58 6.70 -11.57
CA HIS A 274 -24.16 8.02 -11.45
C HIS A 274 -24.42 8.60 -12.83
N ASP A 275 -25.64 9.06 -13.04
CA ASP A 275 -26.02 9.77 -14.25
C ASP A 275 -26.36 11.22 -13.86
N PRO A 276 -25.44 12.17 -14.12
CA PRO A 276 -25.62 13.58 -13.75
C PRO A 276 -26.78 14.24 -14.49
N ASN A 277 -27.28 13.64 -15.57
CA ASN A 277 -28.36 14.22 -16.38
C ASN A 277 -29.75 14.10 -15.72
N TYR A 278 -29.89 13.37 -14.61
CA TYR A 278 -31.12 13.33 -13.81
C TYR A 278 -31.19 14.43 -12.76
N GLU A 279 -30.07 15.11 -12.48
CA GLU A 279 -30.05 16.24 -11.56
C GLU A 279 -30.45 17.53 -12.31
N PRO A 280 -31.15 18.47 -11.65
CA PRO A 280 -31.58 19.72 -12.26
C PRO A 280 -30.40 20.71 -12.37
N THR A 281 -29.32 20.31 -13.06
CA THR A 281 -28.05 21.02 -13.03
C THR A 281 -27.44 21.04 -14.43
N ASP A 282 -28.11 21.74 -15.35
CA ASP A 282 -27.43 22.55 -16.38
C ASP A 282 -28.44 23.31 -17.25
N ALA A 283 -28.45 24.64 -17.13
CA ALA A 283 -29.19 25.53 -18.05
C ALA A 283 -28.58 25.56 -19.46
N SER A 284 -27.42 24.91 -19.66
CA SER A 284 -26.70 24.82 -20.94
C SER A 284 -27.30 23.80 -21.92
N GLY A 285 -28.15 22.88 -21.44
CA GLY A 285 -28.74 21.80 -22.24
C GLY A 285 -27.74 20.77 -22.77
N LEU A 286 -26.47 20.83 -22.35
CA LEU A 286 -25.44 19.87 -22.71
C LEU A 286 -25.53 18.66 -21.79
N LYS A 287 -25.56 17.46 -22.36
CA LYS A 287 -25.54 16.21 -21.58
C LYS A 287 -24.13 15.93 -21.08
N GLN A 288 -24.03 15.59 -19.80
CA GLN A 288 -22.79 15.17 -19.17
C GLN A 288 -22.60 13.64 -19.29
N PRO A 289 -21.36 13.13 -19.32
CA PRO A 289 -21.11 11.70 -19.43
C PRO A 289 -21.60 10.94 -18.19
N ILE A 290 -22.14 9.74 -18.41
CA ILE A 290 -22.56 8.83 -17.33
C ILE A 290 -21.32 8.18 -16.73
N GLU A 291 -21.27 8.10 -15.40
CA GLU A 291 -20.15 7.55 -14.64
C GLU A 291 -20.49 6.16 -14.06
N GLY A 292 -19.46 5.32 -13.95
CA GLY A 292 -19.49 4.05 -13.23
C GLY A 292 -20.29 2.92 -13.87
N ASN A 293 -20.56 1.89 -13.07
CA ASN A 293 -21.10 0.61 -13.55
C ASN A 293 -22.54 0.35 -13.07
N PRO A 294 -23.55 0.42 -13.94
CA PRO A 294 -24.95 0.11 -13.58
C PRO A 294 -25.15 -1.32 -13.04
N ARG A 295 -24.24 -2.25 -13.38
CA ARG A 295 -24.25 -3.66 -12.97
C ARG A 295 -23.08 -3.97 -12.02
N ARG A 296 -22.73 -3.02 -11.15
CA ARG A 296 -21.71 -3.17 -10.11
C ARG A 296 -21.89 -4.43 -9.27
N ASP A 297 -23.12 -4.82 -8.96
CA ASP A 297 -23.45 -6.00 -8.17
C ASP A 297 -23.04 -7.32 -8.85
N LEU A 298 -23.23 -7.42 -10.18
CA LEU A 298 -22.74 -8.55 -10.96
C LEU A 298 -21.22 -8.55 -11.00
N TRP A 299 -20.61 -7.39 -11.27
CA TRP A 299 -19.16 -7.24 -11.30
C TRP A 299 -18.53 -7.63 -9.95
N LYS A 300 -19.07 -7.14 -8.84
CA LYS A 300 -18.64 -7.43 -7.47
C LYS A 300 -18.75 -8.91 -7.14
N ARG A 301 -19.81 -9.59 -7.61
CA ARG A 301 -19.95 -11.04 -7.49
C ARG A 301 -18.88 -11.81 -8.26
N CYS A 302 -18.56 -11.39 -9.50
CA CYS A 302 -17.49 -12.00 -10.28
C CYS A 302 -16.12 -11.78 -9.63
N ALA A 303 -15.85 -10.56 -9.14
CA ALA A 303 -14.63 -10.23 -8.42
C ALA A 303 -14.51 -11.06 -7.12
N TRP A 304 -15.59 -11.23 -6.36
CA TRP A 304 -15.61 -12.10 -5.19
C TRP A 304 -15.23 -13.55 -5.55
N GLN A 305 -15.83 -14.11 -6.61
CA GLN A 305 -15.50 -15.47 -7.07
C GLN A 305 -14.03 -15.60 -7.50
N MET A 306 -13.47 -14.55 -8.10
CA MET A 306 -12.06 -14.49 -8.44
C MET A 306 -11.18 -14.49 -7.18
N ALA A 307 -11.52 -13.69 -6.16
CA ALA A 307 -10.80 -13.62 -4.90
C ALA A 307 -10.82 -14.95 -4.11
N ASP A 308 -11.94 -15.66 -4.17
CA ASP A 308 -12.14 -16.95 -3.49
C ASP A 308 -11.40 -18.12 -4.19
N ASN A 309 -11.09 -17.98 -5.48
CA ASN A 309 -10.44 -19.04 -6.25
C ASN A 309 -8.93 -19.16 -5.95
N VAL A 310 -8.56 -20.15 -5.14
CA VAL A 310 -7.17 -20.44 -4.74
C VAL A 310 -6.22 -20.82 -5.88
N ASN A 311 -6.73 -21.11 -7.08
CA ASN A 311 -5.89 -21.40 -8.25
C ASN A 311 -5.36 -20.14 -8.95
N ILE A 312 -5.85 -18.97 -8.54
CA ILE A 312 -5.42 -17.67 -9.06
C ILE A 312 -4.28 -17.15 -8.17
N GLU A 313 -3.35 -16.40 -8.75
CA GLU A 313 -2.25 -15.77 -8.02
C GLU A 313 -2.77 -14.87 -6.87
N ASP A 314 -2.08 -14.91 -5.73
CA ASP A 314 -2.47 -14.21 -4.51
C ASP A 314 -2.69 -12.71 -4.71
N TYR A 315 -1.81 -12.00 -5.43
CA TYR A 315 -1.99 -10.56 -5.69
C TYR A 315 -3.21 -10.29 -6.57
N SER A 316 -3.49 -11.11 -7.58
CA SER A 316 -4.70 -10.94 -8.40
C SER A 316 -5.97 -11.18 -7.57
N ARG A 317 -5.95 -12.19 -6.69
CA ARG A 317 -7.03 -12.46 -5.73
C ARG A 317 -7.22 -11.30 -4.77
N ALA A 318 -6.15 -10.70 -4.27
CA ALA A 318 -6.23 -9.56 -3.38
C ALA A 318 -6.71 -8.29 -4.07
N ILE A 319 -6.36 -8.03 -5.33
CA ILE A 319 -6.93 -6.93 -6.12
C ILE A 319 -8.44 -7.11 -6.27
N ALA A 320 -8.88 -8.30 -6.70
CA ALA A 320 -10.31 -8.62 -6.77
C ALA A 320 -10.99 -8.49 -5.39
N GLY A 321 -10.32 -8.95 -4.33
CA GLY A 321 -10.84 -8.90 -2.98
C GLY A 321 -10.94 -7.50 -2.41
N LEU A 322 -9.96 -6.64 -2.69
CA LEU A 322 -9.95 -5.23 -2.31
C LEU A 322 -11.21 -4.53 -2.82
N LEU A 323 -11.51 -4.72 -4.10
CA LEU A 323 -12.61 -4.03 -4.76
C LEU A 323 -13.97 -4.71 -4.54
N SER A 324 -14.00 -5.91 -3.95
CA SER A 324 -15.24 -6.66 -3.66
C SER A 324 -15.51 -6.88 -2.18
N GLY A 325 -14.64 -6.42 -1.28
CA GLY A 325 -14.75 -6.60 0.17
C GLY A 325 -14.39 -8.01 0.67
N HIS A 326 -13.59 -8.77 -0.09
CA HIS A 326 -13.16 -10.12 0.32
C HIS A 326 -11.95 -10.06 1.27
N LEU A 327 -12.24 -10.07 2.58
CA LEU A 327 -11.25 -9.98 3.64
C LEU A 327 -10.16 -11.05 3.56
N GLY A 328 -10.52 -12.32 3.33
CA GLY A 328 -9.58 -13.44 3.38
C GLY A 328 -8.43 -13.35 2.38
N SER A 329 -8.68 -12.77 1.19
CA SER A 329 -7.63 -12.57 0.18
C SER A 329 -6.71 -11.41 0.54
N LEU A 330 -7.22 -10.37 1.20
CA LEU A 330 -6.40 -9.25 1.68
C LEU A 330 -5.49 -9.69 2.83
N LEU A 331 -6.07 -10.40 3.82
CA LEU A 331 -5.31 -10.96 4.93
C LEU A 331 -4.22 -11.93 4.48
N ASN A 332 -4.43 -12.63 3.36
CA ASN A 332 -3.41 -13.54 2.84
C ASN A 332 -2.09 -12.81 2.47
N ILE A 333 -2.18 -11.55 2.03
CA ILE A 333 -1.03 -10.73 1.65
C ILE A 333 -0.51 -9.91 2.84
N ALA A 334 -1.40 -9.51 3.76
CA ALA A 334 -1.08 -8.61 4.86
C ALA A 334 -0.42 -9.28 6.09
N LYS A 335 -0.18 -10.60 6.09
CA LYS A 335 0.17 -11.41 7.29
C LYS A 335 1.30 -10.86 8.16
N GLU A 336 2.26 -10.16 7.58
CA GLU A 336 3.49 -9.73 8.27
C GLU A 336 3.49 -8.23 8.62
N ASN A 337 2.43 -7.48 8.30
CA ASN A 337 2.39 -6.04 8.54
C ASN A 337 1.08 -5.63 9.23
N TRP A 338 1.21 -5.19 10.49
CA TRP A 338 0.08 -4.72 11.30
C TRP A 338 -0.73 -3.61 10.60
N SER A 339 -0.05 -2.67 9.95
CA SER A 339 -0.71 -1.56 9.24
C SER A 339 -1.53 -2.06 8.05
N ASP A 340 -1.04 -3.08 7.34
CA ASP A 340 -1.75 -3.68 6.20
C ASP A 340 -2.91 -4.58 6.67
N LEU A 341 -2.77 -5.23 7.84
CA LEU A 341 -3.87 -5.98 8.46
C LEU A 341 -4.99 -5.04 8.87
N LEU A 342 -4.68 -3.96 9.62
CA LEU A 342 -5.65 -2.95 10.01
C LEU A 342 -6.34 -2.35 8.79
N TRP A 343 -5.57 -1.94 7.77
CA TRP A 343 -6.11 -1.43 6.52
C TRP A 343 -7.09 -2.42 5.87
N SER A 344 -6.72 -3.70 5.78
CA SER A 344 -7.57 -4.75 5.19
C SER A 344 -8.90 -4.92 5.91
N TYR A 345 -8.87 -4.92 7.25
CA TYR A 345 -10.08 -5.01 8.07
C TYR A 345 -10.98 -3.78 7.90
N VAL A 346 -10.40 -2.57 8.07
CA VAL A 346 -11.17 -1.32 8.02
C VAL A 346 -11.74 -1.07 6.62
N LYS A 347 -10.96 -1.30 5.56
CA LYS A 347 -11.43 -1.19 4.17
C LYS A 347 -12.61 -2.14 3.89
N THR A 348 -12.54 -3.37 4.38
CA THR A 348 -13.67 -4.31 4.29
C THR A 348 -14.90 -3.83 5.05
N GLN A 349 -14.70 -3.21 6.22
CA GLN A 349 -15.82 -2.66 7.01
C GLN A 349 -16.54 -1.51 6.32
N ILE A 350 -15.78 -0.64 5.63
CA ILE A 350 -16.34 0.45 4.80
C ILE A 350 -17.16 -0.17 3.67
N ASP A 351 -16.58 -1.11 2.92
CA ASP A 351 -17.26 -1.74 1.79
C ASP A 351 -18.58 -2.43 2.21
N ILE A 352 -18.60 -3.18 3.32
CA ILE A 352 -19.82 -3.81 3.84
C ILE A 352 -20.89 -2.79 4.24
N ARG A 353 -20.50 -1.68 4.89
CA ARG A 353 -21.43 -0.64 5.36
C ARG A 353 -22.03 0.14 4.20
N VAL A 354 -21.18 0.55 3.26
CA VAL A 354 -21.59 1.22 2.03
C VAL A 354 -22.52 0.33 1.20
N GLU A 355 -22.17 -0.95 1.02
CA GLU A 355 -23.00 -1.88 0.27
C GLU A 355 -24.34 -2.16 0.97
N SER A 356 -24.38 -2.16 2.31
CA SER A 356 -25.63 -2.29 3.08
C SER A 356 -26.55 -1.11 2.79
N GLU A 357 -26.03 0.12 2.92
CA GLU A 357 -26.80 1.34 2.73
C GLU A 357 -27.35 1.46 1.31
N ILE A 358 -26.53 1.17 0.30
CA ILE A 358 -26.96 1.18 -1.10
C ILE A 358 -28.10 0.19 -1.34
N ARG A 359 -28.02 -1.01 -0.76
CA ARG A 359 -29.06 -2.04 -0.95
C ARG A 359 -30.36 -1.72 -0.22
N ASP A 360 -30.28 -0.97 0.88
CA ASP A 360 -31.44 -0.57 1.67
C ASP A 360 -32.15 0.66 1.08
N CYS A 361 -31.38 1.60 0.51
CA CYS A 361 -31.89 2.91 0.05
C CYS A 361 -32.15 3.00 -1.45
N CYS A 362 -31.42 2.25 -2.28
CA CYS A 362 -31.66 2.24 -3.73
C CYS A 362 -32.75 1.23 -4.10
N VAL A 363 -33.76 1.69 -4.86
CA VAL A 363 -34.84 0.84 -5.37
C VAL A 363 -34.35 0.03 -6.59
N LYS A 364 -33.53 -0.98 -6.35
CA LYS A 364 -32.95 -1.86 -7.37
C LYS A 364 -32.87 -3.31 -6.87
N SER A 365 -33.15 -4.27 -7.76
CA SER A 365 -32.99 -5.69 -7.46
C SER A 365 -31.52 -6.09 -7.57
N TYR A 366 -30.80 -6.03 -6.46
CA TYR A 366 -29.40 -6.46 -6.37
C TYR A 366 -29.24 -7.98 -6.36
N LEU A 367 -28.21 -8.48 -7.04
CA LEU A 367 -27.79 -9.87 -6.91
C LEU A 367 -27.34 -10.17 -5.47
N LYS A 368 -27.70 -11.36 -4.97
CA LYS A 368 -27.32 -11.80 -3.63
C LYS A 368 -25.81 -12.01 -3.55
N MET A 369 -25.17 -11.35 -2.59
CA MET A 369 -23.77 -11.62 -2.23
C MET A 369 -23.66 -12.91 -1.41
N PRO A 370 -22.51 -13.62 -1.47
CA PRO A 370 -22.24 -14.77 -0.63
C PRO A 370 -22.37 -14.45 0.87
N SER A 371 -22.75 -15.43 1.68
CA SER A 371 -22.92 -15.24 3.14
C SER A 371 -21.63 -14.78 3.83
N GLY A 372 -20.48 -15.25 3.34
CA GLY A 372 -19.15 -14.88 3.83
C GLY A 372 -18.84 -13.38 3.73
N TYR A 373 -19.49 -12.66 2.82
CA TYR A 373 -19.34 -11.22 2.69
C TYR A 373 -19.92 -10.49 3.91
N TRP A 374 -21.16 -10.82 4.29
CA TRP A 374 -21.88 -10.17 5.38
C TRP A 374 -21.39 -10.63 6.76
N SER A 375 -20.91 -11.86 6.89
CA SER A 375 -20.43 -12.40 8.16
C SER A 375 -19.18 -11.70 8.69
N ASN A 376 -18.42 -11.02 7.82
CA ASN A 376 -17.19 -10.32 8.18
C ASN A 376 -17.45 -8.91 8.76
N LYS A 377 -18.70 -8.55 9.06
CA LYS A 377 -19.01 -7.26 9.70
C LYS A 377 -18.51 -7.26 11.15
N MET A 378 -17.59 -6.33 11.44
CA MET A 378 -16.93 -6.17 12.72
C MET A 378 -16.95 -4.70 13.18
N THR A 379 -16.82 -4.48 14.49
CA THR A 379 -16.54 -3.16 15.07
C THR A 379 -15.03 -2.91 15.16
N LEU A 380 -14.60 -1.66 15.36
CA LEU A 380 -13.17 -1.36 15.54
C LEU A 380 -12.58 -2.10 16.75
N GLU A 381 -13.32 -2.22 17.84
CA GLU A 381 -12.86 -2.91 19.05
C GLU A 381 -12.61 -4.40 18.76
N GLN A 382 -13.49 -5.02 17.97
CA GLN A 382 -13.30 -6.40 17.53
C GLN A 382 -12.10 -6.53 16.59
N ILE A 383 -11.90 -5.58 15.68
CA ILE A 383 -10.74 -5.58 14.78
C ILE A 383 -9.45 -5.48 15.59
N PHE A 384 -9.35 -4.55 16.55
CA PHE A 384 -8.18 -4.44 17.41
C PHE A 384 -7.99 -5.68 18.31
N ALA A 385 -9.07 -6.36 18.71
CA ALA A 385 -8.95 -7.63 19.42
C ALA A 385 -8.34 -8.73 18.53
N GLU A 386 -8.77 -8.85 17.28
CA GLU A 386 -8.21 -9.81 16.30
C GLU A 386 -6.76 -9.48 15.93
N LEU A 387 -6.40 -8.19 15.83
CA LEU A 387 -5.02 -7.78 15.54
C LEU A 387 -4.04 -8.08 16.67
N ASN A 388 -4.54 -8.21 17.90
CA ASN A 388 -3.75 -8.49 19.10
C ASN A 388 -3.74 -9.98 19.49
N ALA A 389 -4.52 -10.82 18.81
CA ALA A 389 -4.58 -12.27 19.01
C ALA A 389 -3.47 -12.98 18.23
#